data_AF-R1GVC8-F1
#
_entry.id   AF-R1GVC8-F1
#
_cell.length_a   1.000
_cell.length_b   1.000
_cell.length_c   1.000
_cell.angle_alpha   90.00
_cell.angle_beta   90.00
_cell.angle_gamma   90.00
#
_symmetry.space_group_name_H-M   'P 1'
#
loop_
_entity.id
_entity.type
_entity.pdbx_description
1 polymer ?
#
loop_
_entity_poly.entity_id
_entity_poly.type
_entity_poly.pdbx_seq_one_letter_code
_entity_poly.pdbx_strand_id
1 'polypeptide(L)' 'MSLYYEAASILQNADNVGGSLTSRIYGKKGLKSKPTAIYALVTESTKWSAVLKDVVENSGILKLEKKVVFSSS' A
#
# COMPACT_ATOMS: atom_id res chain seq x y z
N MET A 1 10.11 -2.97 -9.93
CA MET A 1 9.54 -2.38 -8.70
C MET A 1 8.26 -3.12 -8.28
N SER A 2 8.32 -4.41 -7.93
CA SER A 2 7.10 -5.17 -7.60
C SER A 2 6.68 -5.07 -6.13
N LEU A 3 7.68 -5.10 -5.22
CA LEU A 3 7.46 -5.15 -3.77
C LEU A 3 6.54 -4.05 -3.23
N TYR A 4 6.82 -2.79 -3.59
CA TYR A 4 6.03 -1.65 -3.12
C TYR A 4 4.58 -1.69 -3.62
N TYR A 5 4.38 -2.05 -4.90
CA TYR A 5 3.03 -2.21 -5.47
C TYR A 5 2.26 -3.36 -4.81
N GLU A 6 2.93 -4.49 -4.56
CA GLU A 6 2.30 -5.64 -3.90
C GLU A 6 1.92 -5.31 -2.44
N ALA A 7 2.79 -4.64 -1.70
CA ALA A 7 2.50 -4.16 -0.35
C ALA A 7 1.36 -3.14 -0.33
N ALA A 8 1.36 -2.17 -1.24
CA ALA A 8 0.29 -1.19 -1.37
C ALA A 8 -1.05 -1.87 -1.70
N SER A 9 -1.07 -2.85 -2.60
CA SER A 9 -2.28 -3.62 -2.93
C SER A 9 -2.83 -4.38 -1.71
N ILE A 10 -1.95 -4.96 -0.88
CA ILE A 10 -2.35 -5.61 0.38
C ILE A 10 -2.95 -4.61 1.37
N LEU A 11 -2.35 -3.42 1.51
CA LEU A 11 -2.83 -2.37 2.41
C LEU A 11 -4.14 -1.75 1.95
N GLN A 12 -4.28 -1.50 0.64
CA GLN A 12 -5.49 -0.94 0.04
C GLN A 12 -6.69 -1.87 0.22
N ASN A 13 -6.47 -3.19 0.14
CA ASN A 13 -7.50 -4.20 0.38
C ASN A 13 -8.83 -3.91 -0.34
N ALA A 14 -8.76 -3.58 -1.64
CA ALA A 14 -9.92 -3.12 -2.42
C ALA A 14 -11.11 -4.09 -2.39
N ASP A 15 -10.82 -5.40 -2.36
CA ASP A 15 -11.83 -6.46 -2.29
C ASP A 15 -12.41 -6.69 -0.88
N ASN A 16 -12.05 -5.84 0.10
CA ASN A 16 -12.46 -5.92 1.50
C ASN A 16 -12.27 -7.31 2.13
N VAL A 17 -11.19 -8.01 1.75
CA VAL A 17 -10.87 -9.33 2.29
C VAL A 17 -10.58 -9.19 3.78
N GLY A 18 -11.30 -9.98 4.59
CA GLY A 18 -11.13 -10.05 6.04
C GLY A 18 -9.86 -10.79 6.47
N GLY A 19 -9.69 -10.90 7.78
CA GLY A 19 -8.55 -11.59 8.40
C GLY A 19 -7.32 -10.71 8.62
N SER A 20 -6.27 -11.32 9.19
CA SER A 20 -5.02 -10.63 9.53
C SER A 20 -4.20 -10.25 8.28
N LEU A 21 -3.29 -9.29 8.43
CA LEU A 21 -2.30 -8.99 7.39
C LEU A 21 -1.47 -10.22 7.02
N THR A 22 -1.08 -11.02 8.03
CA THR A 22 -0.34 -12.27 7.82
C THR A 22 -1.12 -13.23 6.92
N SER A 23 -2.40 -13.50 7.23
CA SER A 23 -3.23 -14.40 6.41
C SER A 23 -3.45 -13.88 4.99
N ARG A 24 -3.61 -12.56 4.82
CA ARG A 24 -3.77 -11.97 3.48
C ARG A 24 -2.49 -12.03 2.64
N ILE A 25 -1.33 -11.87 3.25
CA ILE A 25 -0.03 -11.90 2.56
C ILE A 25 0.34 -13.34 2.19
N TYR A 26 0.36 -14.25 3.17
CA TYR A 26 0.79 -15.63 2.95
C TYR A 26 -0.27 -16.47 2.22
N GLY A 27 -1.54 -16.03 2.20
CA GLY A 27 -2.60 -16.63 1.40
C GLY A 27 -2.64 -16.18 -0.06
N LYS A 28 -1.94 -15.09 -0.43
CA LYS A 28 -1.97 -14.54 -1.79
C LYS A 28 -1.05 -15.35 -2.71
N LYS A 29 -1.65 -15.93 -3.76
CA LYS A 29 -0.93 -16.66 -4.81
C LYS A 29 -0.39 -15.70 -5.87
N GLY A 30 0.68 -16.10 -6.55
CA GLY A 30 1.25 -15.33 -7.66
C GLY A 30 2.01 -14.07 -7.26
N LEU A 31 2.43 -13.97 -5.99
CA LEU A 31 3.32 -12.89 -5.55
C LEU A 31 4.67 -12.99 -6.26
N LYS A 32 5.11 -11.87 -6.83
CA LYS A 32 6.43 -11.71 -7.46
C LYS A 32 7.51 -11.45 -6.41
N SER A 33 7.16 -10.79 -5.32
CA SER A 33 8.07 -10.54 -4.19
C SER A 33 7.90 -11.60 -3.11
N LYS A 34 8.97 -11.83 -2.31
CA LYS A 34 8.91 -12.77 -1.18
C LYS A 34 7.85 -12.32 -0.16
N PRO A 35 6.94 -13.21 0.29
CA PRO A 35 5.92 -12.86 1.28
C PRO A 35 6.48 -12.25 2.56
N THR A 36 7.66 -12.69 3.00
CA THR A 36 8.36 -12.13 4.17
C THR A 36 8.77 -10.68 3.99
N ALA A 37 9.21 -10.29 2.79
CA ALA A 37 9.57 -8.91 2.47
C ALA A 37 8.34 -8.00 2.41
N ILE A 38 7.24 -8.51 1.84
CA ILE A 38 5.96 -7.80 1.82
C ILE A 38 5.45 -7.62 3.26
N TYR A 39 5.51 -8.67 4.07
CA TYR A 39 5.12 -8.63 5.48
C TYR A 39 5.89 -7.57 6.24
N ALA A 40 7.22 -7.59 6.20
CA ALA A 40 8.06 -6.61 6.87
C ALA A 40 7.71 -5.15 6.48
N LEU A 41 7.53 -4.90 5.18
CA LEU A 41 7.19 -3.57 4.69
C LEU A 41 5.79 -3.12 5.15
N VAL A 42 4.80 -4.00 5.06
CA VAL A 42 3.41 -3.73 5.48
C VAL A 42 3.34 -3.50 6.98
N THR A 43 4.04 -4.28 7.80
CA THR A 43 4.06 -4.11 9.26
C THR A 43 4.72 -2.81 9.68
N GLU A 44 5.87 -2.45 9.11
CA GLU A 44 6.51 -1.16 9.43
C GLU A 44 5.65 0.01 8.94
N SER A 45 5.06 -0.08 7.75
CA SER A 45 4.18 0.98 7.22
C SER A 45 2.93 1.20 8.09
N THR A 46 2.33 0.12 8.60
CA THR A 46 1.16 0.23 9.48
C THR A 46 1.51 0.77 10.86
N LYS A 47 2.67 0.36 11.41
CA LYS A 47 3.21 0.88 12.67
C LYS A 47 3.42 2.40 12.63
N TRP A 48 3.90 2.93 11.51
CA TRP A 48 4.15 4.36 11.33
C TRP A 48 3.01 5.11 10.62
N SER A 49 1.84 4.49 10.44
CA SER A 49 0.75 5.03 9.63
C SER A 49 0.29 6.44 10.04
N ALA A 50 0.24 6.74 11.34
CA ALA A 50 -0.09 8.08 11.84
C ALA A 50 0.96 9.12 11.41
N VAL A 51 2.25 8.82 11.62
CA VAL A 51 3.35 9.73 11.22
C VAL A 51 3.41 9.88 9.71
N LEU A 52 3.24 8.79 8.95
CA LEU A 52 3.22 8.83 7.50
C LEU A 52 2.08 9.70 6.97
N LYS A 53 0.90 9.61 7.58
CA LYS A 53 -0.24 10.47 7.26
C LYS A 53 0.13 11.95 7.49
N ASP A 54 0.65 12.28 8.67
CA ASP A 54 1.03 13.66 9.01
C ASP A 54 2.07 14.21 8.04
N VAL A 55 3.07 13.42 7.66
CA VAL A 55 4.10 13.83 6.68
C VAL A 55 3.50 14.06 5.31
N VAL A 56 2.62 13.17 4.83
CA VAL A 56 1.97 13.32 3.52
C VAL A 56 1.10 14.58 3.49
N GLU A 57 0.34 14.84 4.56
CA GLU A 57 -0.55 16.01 4.66
C GLU A 57 0.25 17.32 4.77
N ASN A 58 1.32 17.34 5.56
CA ASN A 58 2.09 18.57 5.84
C ASN A 58 3.20 18.88 4.84
N SER A 59 3.71 17.87 4.11
CA SER A 59 4.75 18.09 3.09
C SER A 59 4.26 18.87 1.87
N GLY A 60 2.95 18.97 1.67
CA GLY A 60 2.36 19.57 0.48
C GLY A 60 2.61 18.77 -0.80
N ILE A 61 3.15 17.55 -0.71
CA ILE A 61 3.55 16.74 -1.87
C ILE A 61 2.37 16.44 -2.81
N LEU A 62 1.17 16.26 -2.24
CA LEU A 62 -0.05 16.01 -3.00
C LEU A 62 -0.45 17.20 -3.90
N LYS A 63 0.00 18.42 -3.59
CA LYS A 63 -0.24 19.61 -4.44
C LYS A 63 0.59 19.60 -5.72
N LEU A 64 1.72 18.87 -5.71
CA LEU A 64 2.62 18.73 -6.85
C LEU A 64 2.20 17.60 -7.80
N GLU A 65 1.30 16.72 -7.34
CA GLU A 65 0.80 15.62 -8.15
C GLU A 65 -0.07 16.17 -9.29
N LYS A 66 0.22 15.74 -10.53
CA LYS A 66 -0.64 16.07 -11.67
C LYS A 66 -1.99 15.39 -11.46
N LYS A 67 -3.04 16.19 -11.28
CA LYS A 67 -4.41 15.67 -11.31
C LYS A 67 -4.63 15.00 -12.66
N VAL A 68 -4.97 13.71 -12.65
CA VAL A 68 -5.47 13.02 -13.84
C VAL A 68 -6.82 13.66 -14.16
N VAL A 69 -6.83 14.56 -15.14
CA VAL A 69 -8.06 15.06 -15.75
C VAL A 69 -8.54 13.93 -16.65
N PHE A 70 -9.54 13.18 -16.19
CA PHE A 70 -10.28 12.27 -17.06
C PHE A 70 -11.05 13.13 -18.08
N SER A 71 -10.44 13.36 -19.24
CA SER A 71 -11.15 13.87 -20.40
C SER A 71 -11.97 12.70 -20.96
N SER A 72 -13.27 12.68 -20.68
CA SER A 72 -14.21 11.80 -21.36
C SER A 72 -14.13 12.08 -22.87
N SER A 73 -13.60 11.12 -23.62
CA SER A 73 -13.66 11.04 -25.09
C SER A 73 -14.58 9.90 -25.49
#